data_AF-A0A7W0P1S8-F1
#
_entry.id   AF-A0A7W0P1S8-F1
#
_cell.length_a   1.000
_cell.length_b   1.000
_cell.length_c   1.000
_cell.angle_alpha   90.00
_cell.angle_beta   90.00
_cell.angle_gamma   90.00
#
_symmetry.space_group_name_H-M   'P 1'
#
loop_
_entity.id
_entity.type
_entity.pdbx_description
1 polymer ?
#
loop_
_entity_poly.entity_id
_entity_poly.type
_entity_poly.pdbx_seq_one_letter_code
_entity_poly.pdbx_strand_id
1 'polypeptide(L)'
;RKVVWDQEGCIGRLRGGRQELTAEFQSFRGILGVGAVLVGPNDPEAKGVVERANGYLETSFLPGRCFEDVADFNRQLSGWLRRANQRIHGTTRQRPSEAIFEDRGAMMAFPPVLPDPSLRFSTRLPRDHYVRVESNDYSVDPRYVGRRVEVAVTLGEVVVSCQGAEIARHRRFLGKHQTLLSVAHARTLRKMREEAATVTEVTETEVEERDLTVYDRLVGVAS
;
A
#
# COMPACT_ATOMS: atom_id res chain seq x y z
N ARG A 1 30.10 -4.65 0.30
CA ARG A 1 29.79 -5.60 -0.81
C ARG A 1 28.83 -4.94 -1.79
N LYS A 2 28.75 -5.39 -3.05
CA LYS A 2 27.83 -4.86 -4.06
C LYS A 2 26.72 -5.90 -4.32
N VAL A 3 25.48 -5.43 -4.44
CA VAL A 3 24.32 -6.25 -4.82
C VAL A 3 23.91 -5.84 -6.24
N VAL A 4 23.51 -6.83 -7.03
CA VAL A 4 23.10 -6.67 -8.42
C VAL A 4 21.59 -6.47 -8.50
N TRP A 5 21.14 -5.48 -9.27
CA TRP A 5 19.73 -5.08 -9.37
C TRP A 5 19.35 -4.83 -10.82
N ASP A 6 18.09 -5.11 -11.16
CA ASP A 6 17.52 -4.71 -12.46
C ASP A 6 17.17 -3.21 -12.47
N GLN A 7 16.98 -2.67 -13.66
CA GLN A 7 16.56 -1.29 -13.87
C GLN A 7 15.04 -1.15 -13.70
N GLU A 8 14.61 -1.03 -12.45
CA GLU A 8 13.22 -0.76 -12.10
C GLU A 8 13.02 0.71 -11.72
N GLY A 9 11.85 1.26 -12.02
CA GLY A 9 11.56 2.68 -11.79
C GLY A 9 11.74 3.14 -10.33
N CYS A 10 11.52 2.24 -9.36
CA CYS A 10 11.73 2.51 -7.94
C CYS A 10 13.20 2.38 -7.48
N ILE A 11 14.05 1.71 -8.25
CA ILE A 11 15.46 1.47 -7.93
C ILE A 11 16.34 2.53 -8.60
N GLY A 12 16.23 2.63 -9.92
CA GLY A 12 17.09 3.48 -10.73
C GLY A 12 17.27 2.97 -12.15
N ARG A 13 18.03 3.74 -12.93
CA ARG A 13 18.33 3.44 -14.34
C ARG A 13 19.78 3.75 -14.67
N LEU A 14 20.26 3.16 -15.77
CA LEU A 14 21.52 3.54 -16.38
C LEU A 14 21.27 4.67 -17.39
N ARG A 15 22.01 5.78 -17.26
CA ARG A 15 21.98 6.91 -18.19
C ARG A 15 23.40 7.33 -18.55
N GLY A 16 23.75 7.24 -19.83
CA GLY A 16 25.09 7.63 -20.33
C GLY A 16 26.24 6.90 -19.65
N GLY A 17 26.07 5.61 -19.33
CA GLY A 17 27.07 4.81 -18.61
C GLY A 17 27.14 5.05 -17.10
N ARG A 18 26.31 5.95 -16.54
CA ARG A 18 26.23 6.22 -15.11
C ARG A 18 24.96 5.64 -14.50
N GLN A 19 25.06 5.10 -13.29
CA GLN A 19 23.90 4.67 -12.50
C GLN A 19 23.22 5.89 -11.86
N GLU A 20 21.95 6.11 -12.19
CA GLU A 20 21.06 7.08 -11.55
C GLU A 20 20.09 6.32 -10.65
N LEU A 21 20.36 6.28 -9.36
CA LEU A 21 19.50 5.66 -8.35
C LEU A 21 18.45 6.67 -7.83
N THR A 22 17.27 6.18 -7.48
CA THR A 22 16.24 6.99 -6.81
C THR A 22 16.70 7.39 -5.40
N ALA A 23 16.12 8.46 -4.85
CA ALA A 23 16.46 8.93 -3.50
C ALA A 23 16.11 7.87 -2.44
N GLU A 24 14.97 7.21 -2.62
CA GLU A 24 14.46 6.14 -1.79
C GLU A 24 15.42 4.94 -1.79
N PHE A 25 15.88 4.50 -2.97
CA PHE A 25 16.81 3.38 -3.06
C PHE A 25 18.21 3.73 -2.54
N GLN A 26 18.65 4.98 -2.69
CA GLN A 26 19.88 5.48 -2.06
C GLN A 26 19.81 5.38 -0.53
N SER A 27 18.68 5.78 0.07
CA SER A 27 18.45 5.64 1.51
C SER A 27 18.45 4.16 1.94
N PHE A 28 17.68 3.32 1.24
CA PHE A 28 17.58 1.89 1.49
C PHE A 28 18.96 1.19 1.51
N ARG A 29 19.78 1.39 0.46
CA ARG A 29 21.10 0.75 0.38
C ARG A 29 22.07 1.30 1.43
N GLY A 30 21.91 2.57 1.82
CA GLY A 30 22.69 3.23 2.86
C GLY A 30 22.44 2.60 4.23
N ILE A 31 21.17 2.39 4.59
CA ILE A 31 20.77 1.73 5.83
C ILE A 31 21.32 0.29 5.88
N LEU A 32 21.25 -0.44 4.77
CA LEU A 32 21.78 -1.81 4.67
C LEU A 32 23.31 -1.89 4.56
N GLY A 33 24.01 -0.78 4.33
CA GLY A 33 25.47 -0.77 4.14
C GLY A 33 25.93 -1.51 2.87
N VAL A 34 25.10 -1.52 1.82
CA VAL A 34 25.40 -2.25 0.57
C VAL A 34 25.61 -1.30 -0.62
N GLY A 35 26.55 -1.66 -1.49
CA GLY A 35 26.67 -1.07 -2.81
C GLY A 35 25.61 -1.63 -3.77
N ALA A 36 25.30 -0.90 -4.83
CA ALA A 36 24.37 -1.33 -5.86
C ALA A 36 25.05 -1.32 -7.23
N VAL A 37 24.72 -2.31 -8.06
CA VAL A 37 25.09 -2.40 -9.47
C VAL A 37 23.82 -2.65 -10.26
N LEU A 38 23.40 -1.65 -11.03
CA LEU A 38 22.35 -1.79 -12.01
C LEU A 38 22.88 -2.51 -13.24
N VAL A 39 22.12 -3.49 -13.69
CA VAL A 39 22.46 -4.28 -14.87
C VAL A 39 21.86 -3.66 -16.13
N GLY A 40 22.62 -3.66 -17.22
CA GLY A 40 22.13 -3.22 -18.53
C GLY A 40 21.04 -4.15 -19.09
N PRO A 41 20.26 -3.68 -20.07
CA PRO A 41 19.44 -4.59 -20.87
C PRO A 41 20.32 -5.64 -21.54
N ASN A 42 19.83 -6.88 -21.64
CA ASN A 42 20.52 -8.03 -22.26
C ASN A 42 21.80 -8.52 -21.56
N ASP A 43 21.83 -8.55 -20.23
CA ASP A 43 22.87 -9.26 -19.47
C ASP A 43 22.31 -10.60 -18.92
N PRO A 44 22.37 -11.68 -19.72
CA PRO A 44 21.85 -12.98 -19.34
C PRO A 44 22.66 -13.66 -18.23
N GLU A 45 23.92 -13.28 -18.01
CA GLU A 45 24.74 -13.86 -16.93
C GLU A 45 24.21 -13.41 -15.56
N ALA A 46 23.89 -12.13 -15.43
CA ALA A 46 23.30 -11.57 -14.22
C ALA A 46 21.83 -12.00 -14.02
N LYS A 47 21.05 -12.14 -15.11
CA LYS A 47 19.60 -12.45 -15.04
C LYS A 47 19.28 -13.94 -15.05
N GLY A 48 20.15 -14.78 -15.60
CA GLY A 48 19.88 -16.20 -15.86
C GLY A 48 19.70 -17.06 -14.62
N VAL A 49 20.13 -16.62 -13.43
CA VAL A 49 19.81 -17.32 -12.16
C VAL A 49 18.34 -17.11 -11.78
N VAL A 50 17.85 -15.87 -11.89
CA VAL A 50 16.46 -15.51 -11.58
C VAL A 50 15.51 -16.15 -12.58
N GLU A 51 15.83 -16.07 -13.87
CA GLU A 51 15.02 -16.68 -14.93
C GLU A 51 14.90 -18.19 -14.79
N ARG A 52 16.00 -18.90 -14.48
CA ARG A 52 15.96 -20.35 -14.22
C ARG A 52 15.14 -20.71 -12.99
N ALA A 53 15.22 -19.89 -11.93
CA ALA A 53 14.41 -20.10 -10.73
C ALA A 53 12.91 -19.94 -11.05
N ASN A 54 12.54 -18.90 -11.80
CA ASN A 54 11.17 -18.67 -12.25
C ASN A 54 10.68 -19.82 -13.15
N GLY A 55 11.47 -20.22 -14.15
CA GLY A 55 11.14 -21.37 -15.00
C GLY A 55 10.96 -22.67 -14.21
N TYR A 56 11.74 -22.89 -13.15
CA TYR A 56 11.54 -24.05 -12.26
C TYR A 56 10.21 -23.96 -11.50
N LEU A 57 9.84 -22.79 -10.97
CA LEU A 57 8.54 -22.59 -10.34
C LEU A 57 7.40 -22.83 -11.34
N GLU A 58 7.50 -22.29 -12.55
CA GLU A 58 6.48 -22.43 -13.60
C GLU A 58 6.29 -23.87 -14.08
N THR A 59 7.36 -24.66 -14.16
CA THR A 59 7.32 -26.03 -14.68
C THR A 59 7.07 -27.09 -13.62
N SER A 60 7.31 -26.81 -12.33
CA SER A 60 7.23 -27.82 -11.27
C SER A 60 6.33 -27.46 -10.09
N PHE A 61 6.08 -26.17 -9.85
CA PHE A 61 5.16 -25.70 -8.82
C PHE A 61 3.82 -25.23 -9.40
N LEU A 62 3.76 -24.54 -10.53
CA LEU A 62 2.46 -24.05 -11.04
C LEU A 62 1.54 -25.10 -11.70
N PRO A 63 2.03 -26.14 -12.41
CA PRO A 63 1.14 -26.95 -13.24
C PRO A 63 0.06 -27.70 -12.44
N GLY A 64 -1.20 -27.59 -12.89
CA GLY A 64 -2.36 -28.28 -12.34
C GLY A 64 -2.81 -27.81 -10.95
N ARG A 65 -2.25 -26.72 -10.41
CA ARG A 65 -2.67 -26.13 -9.14
C ARG A 65 -3.69 -25.01 -9.37
N CYS A 66 -4.66 -24.94 -8.47
CA CYS A 66 -5.56 -23.80 -8.32
C CYS A 66 -5.31 -23.16 -6.95
N PHE A 67 -5.53 -21.86 -6.85
CA PHE A 67 -5.35 -21.09 -5.62
C PHE A 67 -6.62 -20.32 -5.33
N GLU A 68 -7.10 -20.41 -4.10
CA GLU A 68 -8.30 -19.68 -3.66
C GLU A 68 -7.97 -18.21 -3.38
N ASP A 69 -6.83 -17.96 -2.74
CA ASP A 69 -6.33 -16.64 -2.42
C ASP A 69 -4.79 -16.62 -2.29
N VAL A 70 -4.25 -15.44 -1.98
CA VAL A 70 -2.80 -15.25 -1.77
C VAL A 70 -2.27 -16.08 -0.59
N ALA A 71 -3.09 -16.29 0.45
CA ALA A 71 -2.67 -17.07 1.60
C ALA A 71 -2.57 -18.56 1.23
N ASP A 72 -3.49 -19.06 0.42
CA ASP A 72 -3.50 -20.41 -0.10
C ASP A 72 -2.31 -20.68 -1.01
N PHE A 73 -2.03 -19.76 -1.95
CA PHE A 73 -0.80 -19.80 -2.75
C PHE A 73 0.44 -19.96 -1.88
N ASN A 74 0.59 -19.12 -0.85
CA ASN A 74 1.76 -19.15 0.04
C ASN A 74 1.85 -20.45 0.86
N ARG A 75 0.71 -21.02 1.30
CA ARG A 75 0.68 -22.32 1.99
C ARG A 75 1.11 -23.44 1.06
N GLN A 76 0.54 -23.51 -0.14
CA GLN A 76 0.90 -24.52 -1.14
C GLN A 76 2.38 -24.43 -1.55
N LEU A 77 2.87 -23.21 -1.79
CA LEU A 77 4.27 -22.95 -2.11
C LEU A 77 5.20 -23.39 -0.98
N SER A 78 4.88 -23.04 0.27
CA SER A 78 5.67 -23.45 1.44
C SER A 78 5.71 -24.97 1.61
N GLY A 79 4.58 -25.65 1.36
CA GLY A 79 4.50 -27.11 1.37
C GLY A 79 5.36 -27.75 0.27
N TRP A 80 5.33 -27.19 -0.93
CA TRP A 80 6.13 -27.65 -2.06
C TRP A 80 7.63 -27.40 -1.84
N LEU A 81 8.02 -26.22 -1.33
CA LEU A 81 9.41 -25.85 -1.06
C LEU A 81 10.11 -26.82 -0.11
N ARG A 82 9.38 -27.39 0.87
CA ARG A 82 9.94 -28.44 1.75
C ARG A 82 10.46 -29.65 0.96
N ARG A 83 9.77 -30.06 -0.11
CA ARG A 83 10.23 -31.15 -0.98
C ARG A 83 11.30 -30.67 -1.97
N ALA A 84 11.09 -29.51 -2.58
CA ALA A 84 12.02 -28.94 -3.55
C ALA A 84 13.42 -28.70 -2.94
N ASN A 85 13.50 -28.29 -1.67
CA ASN A 85 14.77 -28.03 -0.99
C ASN A 85 15.51 -29.29 -0.55
N GLN A 86 14.88 -30.46 -0.60
CA GLN A 86 15.50 -31.75 -0.27
C GLN A 86 16.12 -32.45 -1.49
N ARG A 87 15.87 -31.95 -2.70
CA ARG A 87 16.44 -32.53 -3.92
C ARG A 87 17.94 -32.27 -3.98
N ILE A 88 18.69 -33.21 -4.56
CA ILE A 88 20.07 -32.94 -4.95
C ILE A 88 20.03 -32.03 -6.18
N HIS A 89 20.62 -30.84 -6.07
CA HIS A 89 20.65 -29.88 -7.17
C HIS A 89 21.66 -30.31 -8.24
N GLY A 90 21.26 -30.32 -9.51
CA GLY A 90 22.11 -30.82 -10.61
C GLY A 90 23.46 -30.09 -10.75
N THR A 91 23.46 -28.78 -10.53
CA THR A 91 24.67 -27.93 -10.61
C THR A 91 25.56 -28.04 -9.37
N THR A 92 25.03 -27.78 -8.17
CA THR A 92 25.84 -27.75 -6.93
C THR A 92 26.09 -29.13 -6.34
N ARG A 93 25.38 -30.17 -6.82
CA ARG A 93 25.42 -31.55 -6.30
C ARG A 93 25.11 -31.68 -4.80
N GLN A 94 24.52 -30.66 -4.21
CA GLN A 94 24.12 -30.59 -2.81
C GLN A 94 22.60 -30.41 -2.69
N ARG A 95 22.06 -30.67 -1.49
CA ARG A 95 20.68 -30.29 -1.17
C ARG A 95 20.63 -28.80 -0.83
N PRO A 96 19.71 -28.01 -1.43
CA PRO A 96 19.53 -26.61 -1.03
C PRO A 96 19.31 -26.41 0.47
N SER A 97 18.61 -27.35 1.13
CA SER A 97 18.41 -27.32 2.58
C SER A 97 19.68 -27.48 3.40
N GLU A 98 20.76 -28.01 2.83
CA GLU A 98 22.06 -28.18 3.49
C GLU A 98 22.99 -27.03 3.13
N ALA A 99 23.06 -26.66 1.84
CA ALA A 99 23.90 -25.57 1.34
C ALA A 99 23.59 -24.22 2.02
N ILE A 100 22.32 -23.98 2.39
CA ILE A 100 21.90 -22.74 3.04
C ILE A 100 22.60 -22.46 4.38
N PHE A 101 23.08 -23.50 5.09
CA PHE A 101 23.77 -23.31 6.38
C PHE A 101 25.15 -22.69 6.19
N GLU A 102 25.89 -23.15 5.18
CA GLU A 102 27.19 -22.56 4.81
C GLU A 102 27.02 -21.11 4.35
N ASP A 103 26.04 -20.87 3.46
CA ASP A 103 25.70 -19.52 2.98
C ASP A 103 25.36 -18.59 4.14
N ARG A 104 24.50 -19.02 5.08
CA ARG A 104 24.12 -18.23 6.26
C ARG A 104 25.30 -17.94 7.18
N GLY A 105 26.22 -18.89 7.34
CA GLY A 105 27.45 -18.68 8.10
C GLY A 105 28.36 -17.59 7.50
N ALA A 106 28.28 -17.39 6.18
CA ALA A 106 29.04 -16.37 5.46
C ALA A 106 28.30 -15.01 5.34
N MET A 107 27.03 -14.92 5.74
CA MET A 107 26.23 -13.70 5.71
C MET A 107 26.62 -12.74 6.84
N MET A 108 26.46 -11.44 6.60
CA MET A 108 26.57 -10.43 7.66
C MET A 108 25.27 -10.34 8.44
N ALA A 109 25.37 -9.95 9.71
CA ALA A 109 24.20 -9.54 10.47
C ALA A 109 23.55 -8.32 9.81
N PHE A 110 22.23 -8.20 9.96
CA PHE A 110 21.52 -7.00 9.58
C PHE A 110 21.98 -5.79 10.42
N PRO A 111 21.87 -4.57 9.88
CA PRO A 111 22.06 -3.35 10.68
C PRO A 111 21.04 -3.32 11.84
N PRO A 112 21.35 -2.61 12.95
CA PRO A 112 20.47 -2.51 14.10
C PRO A 112 19.12 -1.85 13.79
N VAL A 113 19.06 -1.07 12.71
CA VAL A 113 17.85 -0.45 12.19
C VAL A 113 17.65 -0.93 10.76
N LEU A 114 16.52 -1.57 10.51
CA LEU A 114 16.11 -1.97 9.15
C LEU A 114 15.46 -0.80 8.42
N PRO A 115 15.56 -0.75 7.08
CA PRO A 115 14.85 0.26 6.30
C PRO A 115 13.34 0.09 6.47
N ASP A 116 12.64 1.22 6.59
CA ASP A 116 11.17 1.23 6.60
C ASP A 116 10.65 0.88 5.20
N PRO A 117 9.93 -0.24 5.03
CA PRO A 117 9.45 -0.67 3.72
C PRO A 117 8.17 0.07 3.30
N SER A 118 7.62 0.95 4.15
CA SER A 118 6.35 1.61 3.87
C SER A 118 6.51 2.76 2.86
N LEU A 119 5.61 2.80 1.88
CA LEU A 119 5.38 3.99 1.10
C LEU A 119 4.64 5.00 1.98
N ARG A 120 5.21 6.20 2.13
CA ARG A 120 4.62 7.27 2.95
C ARG A 120 4.31 8.49 2.09
N PHE A 121 3.12 9.06 2.29
CA PHE A 121 2.75 10.32 1.68
C PHE A 121 1.71 11.05 2.53
N SER A 122 1.63 12.36 2.33
CA SER A 122 0.72 13.24 3.06
C SER A 122 -0.30 13.83 2.11
N THR A 123 -1.56 13.86 2.50
CA THR A 123 -2.64 14.44 1.68
C THR A 123 -3.65 15.16 2.55
N ARG A 124 -4.44 16.07 1.95
CA ARG A 124 -5.58 16.67 2.62
C ARG A 124 -6.77 15.73 2.46
N LEU A 125 -7.39 15.33 3.57
CA LEU A 125 -8.53 14.42 3.52
C LEU A 125 -9.71 15.11 2.79
N PRO A 126 -10.21 14.55 1.67
CA PRO A 126 -11.29 15.16 0.91
C PRO A 126 -12.63 15.03 1.64
N ARG A 127 -13.66 15.72 1.13
CA ARG A 127 -15.02 15.72 1.71
C ARG A 127 -15.69 14.36 1.69
N ASP A 128 -15.32 13.52 0.73
CA ASP A 128 -15.79 12.14 0.64
C ASP A 128 -15.11 11.20 1.63
N HIS A 129 -14.19 11.68 2.49
CA HIS A 129 -13.50 10.92 3.54
C HIS A 129 -12.70 9.69 3.06
N TYR A 130 -12.23 9.66 1.81
CA TYR A 130 -11.38 8.59 1.29
C TYR A 130 -9.94 9.05 1.00
N VAL A 131 -8.99 8.13 1.18
CA VAL A 131 -7.63 8.26 0.62
C VAL A 131 -7.43 7.22 -0.46
N ARG A 132 -6.87 7.62 -1.60
CA ARG A 132 -6.61 6.73 -2.72
C ARG A 132 -5.19 6.16 -2.64
N VAL A 133 -5.08 4.84 -2.69
CA VAL A 133 -3.82 4.09 -2.74
C VAL A 133 -3.95 3.05 -3.86
N GLU A 134 -3.07 3.14 -4.87
CA GLU A 134 -2.98 2.17 -5.98
C GLU A 134 -4.35 1.85 -6.64
N SER A 135 -5.09 2.90 -6.98
CA SER A 135 -6.44 2.81 -7.57
C SER A 135 -7.54 2.26 -6.67
N ASN A 136 -7.30 2.09 -5.37
CA ASN A 136 -8.33 1.73 -4.38
C ASN A 136 -8.54 2.89 -3.39
N ASP A 137 -9.79 3.08 -2.97
CA ASP A 137 -10.21 4.14 -2.05
C ASP A 137 -10.45 3.57 -0.66
N TYR A 138 -9.69 4.03 0.33
CA TYR A 138 -9.77 3.59 1.71
C TYR A 138 -10.43 4.67 2.56
N SER A 139 -11.55 4.32 3.21
CA SER A 139 -12.26 5.28 4.08
C SER A 139 -11.38 5.69 5.25
N VAL A 140 -11.55 6.92 5.70
CA VAL A 140 -10.91 7.50 6.87
C VAL A 140 -11.99 8.07 7.78
N ASP A 141 -11.72 8.19 9.09
CA ASP A 141 -12.67 8.82 10.01
C ASP A 141 -13.13 10.20 9.47
N PRO A 142 -14.43 10.35 9.16
CA PRO A 142 -14.98 11.57 8.58
C PRO A 142 -14.79 12.83 9.44
N ARG A 143 -14.54 12.68 10.75
CA ARG A 143 -14.26 13.81 11.66
C ARG A 143 -12.98 14.56 11.29
N TYR A 144 -12.12 13.94 10.49
CA TYR A 144 -10.85 14.51 10.04
C TYR A 144 -10.92 15.11 8.63
N VAL A 145 -12.12 15.19 8.03
CA VAL A 145 -12.30 15.80 6.70
C VAL A 145 -11.70 17.21 6.68
N GLY A 146 -10.94 17.51 5.62
CA GLY A 146 -10.23 18.77 5.49
C GLY A 146 -9.02 18.90 6.43
N ARG A 147 -8.56 17.85 7.12
CA ARG A 147 -7.26 17.86 7.80
C ARG A 147 -6.18 17.27 6.91
N ARG A 148 -4.92 17.63 7.18
CA ARG A 148 -3.77 16.96 6.57
C ARG A 148 -3.52 15.65 7.30
N VAL A 149 -3.41 14.56 6.55
CA VAL A 149 -3.26 13.19 7.06
C VAL A 149 -2.02 12.55 6.42
N GLU A 150 -1.33 11.73 7.21
CA GLU A 150 -0.19 10.94 6.80
C GLU A 150 -0.65 9.51 6.51
N VAL A 151 -0.35 9.02 5.32
CA VAL A 151 -0.69 7.68 4.84
C VAL A 151 0.59 6.86 4.80
N ALA A 152 0.58 5.69 5.44
CA ALA A 152 1.64 4.69 5.38
C ALA A 152 1.08 3.40 4.78
N VAL A 153 1.71 2.93 3.70
CA VAL A 153 1.30 1.75 2.94
C VAL A 153 2.38 0.69 3.04
N THR A 154 2.04 -0.46 3.62
CA THR A 154 2.91 -1.64 3.68
C THR A 154 2.45 -2.68 2.66
N LEU A 155 3.09 -3.86 2.65
CA LEU A 155 2.62 -4.99 1.85
C LEU A 155 1.23 -5.49 2.29
N GLY A 156 0.90 -5.35 3.58
CA GLY A 156 -0.32 -5.91 4.16
C GLY A 156 -1.38 -4.90 4.53
N GLU A 157 -1.03 -3.62 4.70
CA GLU A 157 -1.90 -2.64 5.34
C GLU A 157 -1.78 -1.23 4.73
N VAL A 158 -2.86 -0.46 4.86
CA VAL A 158 -2.91 0.99 4.67
C VAL A 158 -3.31 1.60 6.00
N VAL A 159 -2.42 2.42 6.57
CA VAL A 159 -2.63 3.12 7.84
C VAL A 159 -2.66 4.61 7.58
N VAL A 160 -3.66 5.30 8.12
CA VAL A 160 -3.81 6.75 8.01
C VAL A 160 -3.76 7.35 9.41
N SER A 161 -2.95 8.39 9.57
CA SER A 161 -2.79 9.10 10.83
C SER A 161 -2.92 10.60 10.67
N CYS A 162 -3.35 11.29 11.71
CA CYS A 162 -3.38 12.75 11.77
C CYS A 162 -2.75 13.20 13.09
N GLN A 163 -1.71 14.04 13.02
CA GLN A 163 -0.99 14.53 14.21
C GLN A 163 -0.52 13.40 15.15
N GLY A 164 -0.10 12.26 14.59
CA GLY A 164 0.36 11.09 15.33
C GLY A 164 -0.74 10.15 15.82
N ALA A 165 -2.02 10.53 15.73
CA ALA A 165 -3.14 9.66 16.05
C ALA A 165 -3.54 8.82 14.82
N GLU A 166 -3.66 7.50 14.99
CA GLU A 166 -4.20 6.61 13.95
C GLU A 166 -5.71 6.86 13.80
N ILE A 167 -6.15 7.15 12.58
CA ILE A 167 -7.55 7.48 12.24
C ILE A 167 -8.15 6.54 11.19
N ALA A 168 -7.34 5.65 10.60
CA ALA A 168 -7.80 4.53 9.81
C ALA A 168 -6.72 3.44 9.74
N ARG A 169 -7.15 2.19 9.73
CA ARG A 169 -6.32 1.03 9.41
C ARG A 169 -7.13 0.06 8.58
N HIS A 170 -6.57 -0.33 7.44
CA HIS A 170 -7.17 -1.27 6.50
C HIS A 170 -6.18 -2.34 6.10
N ARG A 171 -6.66 -3.56 5.89
CA ARG A 171 -5.90 -4.55 5.11
C ARG A 171 -5.77 -4.02 3.68
N ARG A 172 -4.57 -4.07 3.13
CA ARG A 172 -4.31 -3.67 1.74
C ARG A 172 -5.00 -4.63 0.79
N PHE A 173 -5.78 -4.08 -0.12
CA PHE A 173 -6.42 -4.83 -1.21
C PHE A 173 -5.55 -4.74 -2.46
N LEU A 174 -5.16 -5.90 -3.00
CA LEU A 174 -4.22 -5.99 -4.14
C LEU A 174 -4.92 -5.94 -5.51
N GLY A 175 -6.26 -6.01 -5.54
CA GLY A 175 -7.02 -5.71 -6.74
C GLY A 175 -7.06 -4.21 -7.03
N LYS A 176 -7.91 -3.79 -7.97
CA LYS A 176 -8.02 -2.39 -8.39
C LYS A 176 -9.46 -1.90 -8.29
N HIS A 177 -9.62 -0.58 -8.19
CA HIS A 177 -10.89 0.13 -8.30
C HIS A 177 -11.93 -0.29 -7.26
N GLN A 178 -11.49 -0.61 -6.04
CA GLN A 178 -12.39 -0.89 -4.92
C GLN A 178 -12.50 0.30 -3.96
N THR A 179 -13.66 0.41 -3.31
CA THR A 179 -13.91 1.37 -2.24
C THR A 179 -14.13 0.60 -0.94
N LEU A 180 -13.21 0.78 0.02
CA LEU A 180 -13.17 0.04 1.28
C LEU A 180 -13.67 0.92 2.43
N LEU A 181 -14.94 0.71 2.79
CA LEU A 181 -15.57 1.36 3.93
C LEU A 181 -15.38 0.54 5.22
N SER A 182 -14.71 1.12 6.21
CA SER A 182 -14.62 0.54 7.55
C SER A 182 -15.96 0.65 8.26
N VAL A 183 -16.34 -0.40 9.00
CA VAL A 183 -17.54 -0.42 9.85
C VAL A 183 -17.52 0.73 10.86
N ALA A 184 -16.34 1.08 11.39
CA ALA A 184 -16.21 2.19 12.32
C ALA A 184 -16.55 3.53 11.66
N HIS A 185 -16.06 3.77 10.44
CA HIS A 185 -16.34 4.99 9.69
C HIS A 185 -17.80 5.07 9.27
N ALA A 186 -18.40 3.94 8.87
CA ALA A 186 -19.83 3.85 8.57
C ALA A 186 -20.70 4.25 9.79
N ARG A 187 -20.33 3.79 10.99
CA ARG A 187 -21.01 4.18 12.24
C ARG A 187 -20.83 5.66 12.54
N THR A 188 -19.65 6.23 12.34
CA THR A 188 -19.40 7.66 12.51
C THR A 188 -20.25 8.49 11.55
N LEU A 189 -20.30 8.14 10.27
CA LEU A 189 -21.15 8.81 9.28
C LEU A 189 -22.62 8.80 9.69
N ARG A 190 -23.13 7.67 10.19
CA ARG A 190 -24.51 7.55 10.65
C ARG A 190 -24.79 8.50 11.80
N LYS A 191 -23.94 8.54 12.83
CA LYS A 191 -24.10 9.45 13.97
C LYS A 191 -24.08 10.91 13.55
N MET A 192 -23.14 11.30 12.68
CA MET A 192 -23.06 12.69 12.18
C MET A 192 -24.31 13.09 11.39
N ARG A 193 -24.94 12.15 10.66
CA ARG A 193 -26.20 12.40 9.95
C ARG A 193 -27.37 12.57 10.92
N GLU A 194 -27.44 11.73 11.96
CA GLU A 194 -28.47 11.82 13.01
C GLU A 194 -28.35 13.18 13.74
N GLU A 195 -27.13 13.58 14.13
CA GLU A 195 -26.85 14.87 14.76
C GLU A 195 -27.21 16.07 13.85
N ALA A 196 -26.88 16.00 12.56
CA ALA A 196 -27.21 17.05 11.60
C ALA A 196 -28.73 17.19 11.37
N ALA A 197 -29.47 16.07 11.37
CA ALA A 197 -30.92 16.08 11.27
C ALA A 197 -31.56 16.73 12.50
N THR A 198 -31.12 16.36 13.71
CA THR A 198 -31.61 16.98 14.96
C THR A 198 -31.33 18.47 15.02
N VAL A 199 -30.15 18.93 14.58
CA VAL A 199 -29.86 20.37 14.52
C VAL A 199 -30.81 21.09 13.56
N THR A 200 -31.13 20.48 12.42
CA THR A 200 -32.04 21.06 11.43
C THR A 200 -33.46 21.23 12.02
N GLU A 201 -33.98 20.20 12.69
CA GLU A 201 -35.30 20.25 13.36
C GLU A 201 -35.38 21.32 14.46
N VAL A 202 -34.31 21.53 15.23
CA VAL A 202 -34.28 22.58 16.27
C VAL A 202 -34.20 23.99 15.67
N THR A 203 -33.64 24.14 14.46
CA THR A 203 -33.53 25.43 13.77
C THR A 203 -34.76 25.81 12.93
N GLU A 204 -35.73 24.92 12.75
CA GLU A 204 -37.09 25.28 12.29
C GLU A 204 -37.81 26.04 13.42
N THR A 205 -37.34 27.27 13.65
CA THR A 205 -38.06 28.26 14.46
C THR A 205 -39.29 28.67 13.66
N GLU A 206 -40.46 28.73 14.30
CA GLU A 206 -41.68 29.31 13.71
C GLU A 206 -41.35 30.67 13.11
N VAL A 207 -41.28 30.74 11.79
CA VAL A 207 -41.20 32.00 11.07
C VAL A 207 -42.58 32.61 11.19
N GLU A 208 -42.72 33.71 11.93
CA GLU A 208 -43.94 34.53 11.90
C GLU A 208 -44.22 34.90 10.43
N GLU A 209 -45.21 34.25 9.84
CA GLU A 209 -45.72 34.57 8.52
C GLU A 209 -46.42 35.93 8.62
N ARG A 210 -45.67 37.02 8.42
CA ARG A 210 -46.23 38.37 8.44
C ARG A 210 -47.20 38.52 7.28
N ASP A 211 -48.42 38.94 7.63
CA ASP A 211 -49.48 39.22 6.67
C ASP A 211 -48.99 40.16 5.54
N LEU A 212 -49.09 39.68 4.30
CA LEU A 212 -48.62 40.38 3.11
C LEU A 212 -49.37 41.72 2.89
N THR A 213 -50.52 41.93 3.55
CA THR A 213 -51.28 43.20 3.52
C THR A 213 -50.49 44.40 4.06
N VAL A 214 -49.36 44.18 4.74
CA VAL A 214 -48.41 45.24 5.14
C VAL A 214 -47.74 45.88 3.92
N TYR A 215 -47.43 45.11 2.88
CA TYR A 215 -46.84 45.64 1.65
C TYR A 215 -47.88 46.35 0.77
N ASP A 216 -49.12 45.85 0.74
CA ASP A 216 -50.21 46.49 -0.01
C ASP A 216 -50.53 47.89 0.52
N ARG A 217 -50.43 48.09 1.84
CA ARG A 217 -50.58 49.41 2.48
C ARG A 217 -49.43 50.39 2.18
N LEU A 218 -48.24 49.88 1.84
CA LEU A 218 -47.07 50.70 1.53
C LEU A 218 -47.00 51.10 0.04
N VAL A 219 -47.57 50.31 -0.86
CA VAL A 219 -47.52 50.54 -2.32
C VAL A 219 -48.78 51.26 -2.83
N GLY A 220 -49.79 51.51 -1.98
CA GLY A 220 -50.95 52.32 -2.34
C GLY A 220 -51.83 51.71 -3.43
N VAL A 221 -51.81 50.38 -3.56
CA VAL A 221 -52.69 49.64 -4.49
C VAL A 221 -53.87 49.09 -3.70
N ALA A 222 -54.65 50.00 -3.11
CA ALA A 222 -55.97 49.71 -2.58
C ALA A 222 -56.92 50.79 -3.08
N SER A 223 -57.62 50.49 -4.17
CA SER A 223 -58.97 51.01 -4.44
C SER A 223 -59.95 49.87 -4.23
#